data_AF-X1TT93-F1
#
_entry.id   AF-X1TT93-F1
#
_cell.length_a   1.000
_cell.length_b   1.000
_cell.length_c   1.000
_cell.angle_alpha   90.00
_cell.angle_beta   90.00
_cell.angle_gamma   90.00
#
_symmetry.space_group_name_H-M   'P 1'
#
loop_
_entity.id
_entity.type
_entity.pdbx_description
1 polymer ?
#
loop_
_entity_poly.entity_id
_entity_poly.type
_entity_poly.pdbx_seq_one_letter_code
_entity_poly.pdbx_strand_id
1 'polypeptide(L)'
;AKVLTFMHTNDHFFLNLSMPASKCTVDAAAGIEGSSVITTMARNGTDFGIRISGLGDQWFTAPATMVDGLYLPGYRAEDAAPDIGDSVITETVGIGGFAMAAAPAIVKFVGGTPKDAINFTLSMYEITLAENNTYQLPALDFRGTPTGIDLVKIIETGILPAVNTGIAHKEPGIGMVGAGLVKPPEKCFQDAMEAFVERYAD
;
A
#
# COMPACT_ATOMS: atom_id res chain seq x y z
N ALA A 1 4.41 31.75 -13.02
CA ALA A 1 5.65 31.09 -13.47
C ALA A 1 6.29 30.24 -12.36
N LYS A 2 6.84 30.83 -11.28
CA LYS A 2 7.59 30.08 -10.23
C LYS A 2 6.86 28.89 -9.61
N VAL A 3 5.57 29.02 -9.29
CA VAL A 3 4.76 27.92 -8.72
C VAL A 3 4.65 26.75 -9.69
N LEU A 4 4.37 27.03 -10.96
CA LEU A 4 4.27 25.99 -12.00
C LEU A 4 5.63 25.30 -12.22
N THR A 5 6.72 26.06 -12.19
CA THR A 5 8.07 25.49 -12.25
C THR A 5 8.33 24.55 -11.07
N PHE A 6 8.01 24.97 -9.85
CA PHE A 6 8.17 24.12 -8.66
C PHE A 6 7.40 22.80 -8.78
N MET A 7 6.14 22.85 -9.22
CA MET A 7 5.33 21.65 -9.44
C MET A 7 5.93 20.75 -10.52
N HIS A 8 6.41 21.34 -11.62
CA HIS A 8 6.99 20.59 -12.74
C HIS A 8 8.32 19.93 -12.40
N THR A 9 9.15 20.55 -11.56
CA THR A 9 10.46 20.01 -11.17
C THR A 9 10.39 18.93 -10.09
N ASN A 10 9.20 18.59 -9.61
CA ASN A 10 9.00 17.61 -8.55
C ASN A 10 8.01 16.54 -9.03
N ASP A 11 8.53 15.43 -9.53
CA ASP A 11 7.72 14.29 -9.99
C ASP A 11 6.86 13.68 -8.87
N HIS A 12 7.18 13.97 -7.60
CA HIS A 12 6.43 13.50 -6.43
C HIS A 12 5.35 14.50 -6.00
N PHE A 13 5.19 15.66 -6.66
CA PHE A 13 4.21 16.68 -6.27
C PHE A 13 2.80 16.08 -6.17
N PHE A 14 2.46 15.15 -7.08
CA PHE A 14 1.15 14.53 -7.13
C PHE A 14 0.80 13.67 -5.90
N LEU A 15 1.79 13.19 -5.13
CA LEU A 15 1.52 12.46 -3.88
C LEU A 15 0.75 13.31 -2.86
N ASN A 16 1.00 14.62 -2.84
CA ASN A 16 0.29 15.56 -1.96
C ASN A 16 -1.20 15.71 -2.33
N LEU A 17 -1.60 15.24 -3.52
CA LEU A 17 -3.00 15.23 -3.96
C LEU A 17 -3.59 13.84 -3.84
N SER A 18 -2.85 12.81 -4.27
CA SER A 18 -3.35 11.43 -4.27
C SER A 18 -3.55 10.89 -2.87
N MET A 19 -2.62 11.09 -1.92
CA MET A 19 -2.76 10.51 -0.57
C MET A 19 -3.97 11.07 0.18
N PRO A 20 -4.22 12.40 0.25
CA PRO A 20 -5.43 12.92 0.90
C PRO A 20 -6.71 12.50 0.19
N ALA A 21 -6.70 12.40 -1.14
CA ALA A 21 -7.85 11.90 -1.90
C ALA A 21 -8.14 10.41 -1.58
N SER A 22 -7.10 9.58 -1.52
CA SER A 22 -7.19 8.18 -1.07
C SER A 22 -7.72 8.09 0.36
N LYS A 23 -7.18 8.88 1.29
CA LYS A 23 -7.66 8.92 2.68
C LYS A 23 -9.13 9.31 2.76
N CYS A 24 -9.52 10.39 2.09
CA CYS A 24 -10.91 10.85 2.05
C CYS A 24 -11.86 9.79 1.46
N THR A 25 -11.38 9.01 0.48
CA THR A 25 -12.17 7.96 -0.16
C THR A 25 -12.37 6.77 0.79
N VAL A 26 -11.30 6.27 1.41
CA VAL A 26 -11.39 5.11 2.29
C VAL A 26 -12.07 5.42 3.63
N ASP A 27 -12.00 6.66 4.10
CA ASP A 27 -12.69 7.09 5.33
C ASP A 27 -14.21 6.98 5.22
N ALA A 28 -14.78 7.07 4.02
CA ALA A 28 -16.21 6.82 3.80
C ALA A 28 -16.60 5.35 4.09
N ALA A 29 -15.63 4.43 4.11
CA ALA A 29 -15.83 3.03 4.45
C ALA A 29 -15.45 2.71 5.91
N ALA A 30 -15.11 3.70 6.74
CA ALA A 30 -14.74 3.49 8.15
C ALA A 30 -15.97 3.46 9.07
N GLY A 31 -15.87 2.67 10.15
CA GLY A 31 -16.91 2.61 11.20
C GLY A 31 -18.17 1.85 10.79
N ILE A 32 -18.09 0.96 9.79
CA ILE A 32 -19.20 0.11 9.38
C ILE A 32 -19.17 -1.16 10.26
N GLU A 33 -20.17 -1.31 11.12
CA GLU A 33 -20.29 -2.46 12.02
C GLU A 33 -20.25 -3.78 11.23
N GLY A 34 -19.42 -4.73 11.69
CA GLY A 34 -19.25 -6.04 11.07
C GLY A 34 -18.46 -6.04 9.76
N SER A 35 -17.90 -4.91 9.32
CA SER A 35 -17.08 -4.86 8.11
C SER A 35 -15.61 -5.20 8.41
N SER A 36 -15.10 -6.22 7.72
CA SER A 36 -13.70 -6.67 7.72
C SER A 36 -12.78 -5.85 6.80
N VAL A 37 -13.29 -4.77 6.20
CA VAL A 37 -12.51 -3.93 5.28
C VAL A 37 -11.42 -3.18 6.03
N ILE A 38 -10.19 -3.28 5.53
CA ILE A 38 -9.06 -2.47 5.98
C ILE A 38 -9.25 -1.04 5.48
N THR A 39 -9.33 -0.10 6.41
CA THR A 39 -9.61 1.33 6.13
C THR A 39 -8.40 2.21 6.30
N THR A 40 -7.31 1.69 6.86
CA THR A 40 -6.04 2.38 6.92
C THR A 40 -4.93 1.35 6.92
N MET A 41 -3.92 1.60 6.09
CA MET A 41 -2.57 1.08 6.24
C MET A 41 -1.65 2.29 6.40
N ALA A 42 -0.67 2.21 7.30
CA ALA A 42 0.32 3.27 7.53
C ALA A 42 1.61 2.70 8.11
N ARG A 43 2.72 3.42 8.00
CA ARG A 43 3.99 3.06 8.65
C ARG A 43 4.81 4.27 9.04
N ASN A 44 5.64 4.12 10.05
CA ASN A 44 6.40 5.23 10.67
C ASN A 44 7.92 4.98 10.72
N GLY A 45 8.44 3.96 10.04
CA GLY A 45 9.86 3.58 10.07
C GLY A 45 10.26 2.67 11.25
N THR A 46 9.33 2.36 12.16
CA THR A 46 9.49 1.31 13.17
C THR A 46 8.38 0.28 13.11
N ASP A 47 7.15 0.71 12.90
CA ASP A 47 5.94 -0.11 12.90
C ASP A 47 5.12 0.11 11.62
N PHE A 48 4.49 -0.97 11.17
CA PHE A 48 3.41 -0.95 10.20
C PHE A 48 2.10 -1.18 10.95
N GLY A 49 1.09 -0.36 10.67
CA GLY A 49 -0.20 -0.40 11.34
C GLY A 49 -1.37 -0.50 10.37
N ILE A 50 -2.41 -1.22 10.78
CA ILE A 50 -3.69 -1.27 10.07
C ILE A 50 -4.87 -0.90 10.98
N ARG A 51 -5.97 -0.46 10.36
CA ARG A 51 -7.27 -0.28 11.00
C ARG A 51 -8.37 -0.96 10.18
N ILE A 52 -9.33 -1.55 10.88
CA ILE A 52 -10.44 -2.31 10.30
C ILE A 52 -11.74 -1.56 10.54
N SER A 53 -12.62 -1.49 9.53
CA SER A 53 -13.86 -0.70 9.59
C SER A 53 -14.73 -1.04 10.81
N GLY A 54 -15.00 -2.34 11.04
CA GLY A 54 -15.80 -2.82 12.17
C GLY A 54 -15.11 -2.71 13.54
N LEU A 55 -13.80 -2.43 13.60
CA LEU A 55 -13.05 -2.31 14.86
C LEU A 55 -12.74 -0.85 15.23
N GLY A 56 -13.34 0.12 14.51
CA GLY A 56 -13.28 1.53 14.85
C GLY A 56 -11.86 2.12 14.76
N ASP A 57 -11.41 2.77 15.85
CA ASP A 57 -10.12 3.47 15.93
C ASP A 57 -8.95 2.62 16.42
N GLN A 58 -9.16 1.32 16.68
CA GLN A 58 -8.11 0.43 17.14
C GLN A 58 -7.04 0.20 16.07
N TRP A 59 -5.77 0.35 16.46
CA TRP A 59 -4.62 0.03 15.64
C TRP A 59 -4.11 -1.38 15.93
N PHE A 60 -3.77 -2.09 14.87
CA PHE A 60 -3.05 -3.36 14.93
C PHE A 60 -1.69 -3.17 14.29
N THR A 61 -0.62 -3.37 15.05
CA THR A 61 0.73 -2.99 14.65
C THR A 61 1.72 -4.13 14.77
N ALA A 62 2.68 -4.17 13.86
CA ALA A 62 3.84 -5.05 13.94
C ALA A 62 5.07 -4.34 13.35
N PRO A 63 6.31 -4.82 13.61
CA PRO A 63 7.51 -4.14 13.14
C PRO A 63 7.51 -3.94 11.62
N ALA A 64 7.80 -2.71 11.18
CA ALA A 64 7.93 -2.38 9.77
C ALA A 64 9.04 -3.21 9.11
N THR A 65 8.76 -3.70 7.92
CA THR A 65 9.68 -4.56 7.17
C THR A 65 10.64 -3.71 6.33
N MET A 66 11.76 -4.32 5.93
CA MET A 66 12.69 -3.70 4.98
C MET A 66 12.11 -3.80 3.57
N VAL A 67 12.30 -2.74 2.79
CA VAL A 67 11.89 -2.68 1.39
C VAL A 67 12.90 -3.45 0.54
N ASP A 68 12.43 -4.39 -0.28
CA ASP A 68 13.24 -5.14 -1.24
C ASP A 68 13.18 -4.44 -2.61
N GLY A 69 14.32 -4.02 -3.14
CA GLY A 69 14.32 -3.15 -4.32
C GLY A 69 15.68 -2.77 -4.88
N LEU A 70 15.64 -1.81 -5.79
CA LEU A 70 16.80 -1.29 -6.50
C LEU A 70 17.33 -0.03 -5.79
N TYR A 71 18.65 0.05 -5.67
CA TYR A 71 19.34 1.17 -5.04
C TYR A 71 19.92 2.14 -6.07
N LEU A 72 19.90 3.43 -5.73
CA LEU A 72 20.55 4.47 -6.51
C LEU A 72 22.08 4.29 -6.45
N PRO A 73 22.83 4.76 -7.48
CA PRO A 73 24.28 4.63 -7.49
C PRO A 73 24.93 5.19 -6.22
N GLY A 74 25.72 4.34 -5.56
CA GLY A 74 26.42 4.69 -4.31
C GLY A 74 25.75 4.21 -3.02
N TYR A 75 24.49 3.75 -3.09
CA TYR A 75 23.76 3.19 -1.94
C TYR A 75 23.56 1.68 -2.03
N ARG A 76 23.26 1.08 -0.88
CA ARG A 76 23.06 -0.37 -0.71
C ARG A 76 22.04 -0.65 0.41
N ALA A 77 21.66 -1.92 0.57
CA ALA A 77 20.66 -2.33 1.54
C ALA A 77 20.97 -1.95 2.99
N GLU A 78 22.26 -1.85 3.33
CA GLU A 78 22.71 -1.47 4.67
C GLU A 78 22.46 0.01 5.00
N ASP A 79 22.18 0.83 3.99
CA ASP A 79 21.87 2.26 4.14
C ASP A 79 20.37 2.51 4.37
N ALA A 80 19.52 1.52 4.10
CA ALA A 80 18.08 1.64 4.13
C ALA A 80 17.51 1.73 5.55
N ALA A 81 16.46 2.53 5.70
CA ALA A 81 15.54 2.48 6.84
C ALA A 81 14.43 1.44 6.60
N PRO A 82 13.76 0.96 7.67
CA PRO A 82 12.49 0.26 7.52
C PRO A 82 11.43 1.12 6.84
N ASP A 83 10.41 0.49 6.27
CA ASP A 83 9.36 1.17 5.51
C ASP A 83 8.66 2.28 6.33
N ILE A 84 8.43 3.42 5.69
CA ILE A 84 8.00 4.66 6.36
C ILE A 84 7.06 5.50 5.49
N GLY A 85 6.07 6.11 6.13
CA GLY A 85 5.13 7.05 5.55
C GLY A 85 3.70 6.54 5.50
N ASP A 86 2.77 7.46 5.24
CA ASP A 86 1.34 7.16 5.09
C ASP A 86 0.96 6.84 3.63
N SER A 87 1.93 6.85 2.71
CA SER A 87 1.66 6.66 1.27
C SER A 87 0.96 5.35 0.92
N VAL A 88 1.08 4.31 1.76
CA VAL A 88 0.38 3.02 1.60
C VAL A 88 -1.15 3.15 1.71
N ILE A 89 -1.65 4.32 2.12
CA ILE A 89 -3.06 4.68 1.97
C ILE A 89 -3.52 4.64 0.51
N THR A 90 -2.60 4.82 -0.45
CA THR A 90 -2.91 4.75 -1.88
C THR A 90 -3.25 3.32 -2.31
N GLU A 91 -2.51 2.33 -1.82
CA GLU A 91 -2.82 0.91 -1.98
C GLU A 91 -4.13 0.52 -1.31
N THR A 92 -4.45 1.16 -0.19
CA THR A 92 -5.71 0.89 0.54
C THR A 92 -6.95 1.20 -0.32
N VAL A 93 -6.85 2.12 -1.28
CA VAL A 93 -7.93 2.43 -2.25
C VAL A 93 -7.73 1.81 -3.63
N GLY A 94 -6.83 0.83 -3.75
CA GLY A 94 -6.64 0.08 -4.99
C GLY A 94 -5.79 0.77 -6.07
N ILE A 95 -4.95 1.74 -5.71
CA ILE A 95 -3.91 2.27 -6.62
C ILE A 95 -2.51 1.87 -6.12
N GLY A 96 -1.43 2.40 -6.70
CA GLY A 96 -0.08 2.00 -6.30
C GLY A 96 0.21 0.54 -6.66
N GLY A 97 0.68 -0.26 -5.69
CA GLY A 97 0.96 -1.70 -5.90
C GLY A 97 -0.23 -2.51 -6.40
N PHE A 98 -1.45 -2.09 -6.08
CA PHE A 98 -2.70 -2.73 -6.52
C PHE A 98 -3.05 -2.44 -7.99
N ALA A 99 -2.49 -1.37 -8.56
CA ALA A 99 -2.70 -0.96 -9.95
C ALA A 99 -1.40 -1.05 -10.78
N MET A 100 -0.43 -1.85 -10.35
CA MET A 100 0.89 -1.94 -10.96
C MET A 100 0.83 -2.37 -12.44
N ALA A 101 -0.21 -3.12 -12.85
CA ALA A 101 -0.48 -3.46 -14.24
C ALA A 101 -0.70 -2.24 -15.16
N ALA A 102 -1.13 -1.10 -14.64
CA ALA A 102 -1.25 0.15 -15.40
C ALA A 102 0.07 0.92 -15.54
N ALA A 103 1.12 0.53 -14.80
CA ALA A 103 2.41 1.22 -14.79
C ALA A 103 3.60 0.27 -15.02
N PRO A 104 3.63 -0.52 -16.13
CA PRO A 104 4.66 -1.54 -16.34
C PRO A 104 6.09 -0.99 -16.37
N ALA A 105 6.29 0.30 -16.64
CA ALA A 105 7.60 0.94 -16.58
C ALA A 105 8.20 1.00 -15.16
N ILE A 106 7.36 0.96 -14.11
CA ILE A 106 7.78 1.10 -12.72
C ILE A 106 8.74 0.01 -12.29
N VAL A 107 8.69 -1.17 -12.92
CA VAL A 107 9.56 -2.32 -12.60
C VAL A 107 11.04 -2.04 -12.84
N LYS A 108 11.36 -1.03 -13.68
CA LYS A 108 12.74 -0.54 -13.84
C LYS A 108 13.24 0.22 -12.62
N PHE A 109 12.34 0.65 -11.75
CA PHE A 109 12.61 1.45 -10.56
C PHE A 109 12.40 0.66 -9.27
N VAL A 110 11.35 -0.16 -9.20
CA VAL A 110 11.02 -0.97 -8.00
C VAL A 110 11.48 -2.42 -8.09
N GLY A 111 12.06 -2.83 -9.21
CA GLY A 111 12.45 -4.22 -9.48
C GLY A 111 11.31 -5.06 -10.06
N GLY A 112 11.67 -6.29 -10.48
CA GLY A 112 10.77 -7.24 -11.13
C GLY A 112 10.63 -7.07 -12.64
N THR A 113 9.59 -7.68 -13.21
CA THR A 113 9.30 -7.67 -14.65
C THR A 113 7.89 -7.12 -14.92
N PRO A 114 7.58 -6.67 -16.16
CA PRO A 114 6.21 -6.25 -16.49
C PRO A 114 5.16 -7.34 -16.24
N LYS A 115 5.55 -8.62 -16.34
CA LYS A 115 4.68 -9.75 -15.99
C LYS A 115 4.41 -9.81 -14.48
N ASP A 116 5.41 -9.52 -13.65
CA ASP A 116 5.23 -9.45 -12.20
C ASP A 116 4.26 -8.33 -11.81
N ALA A 117 4.35 -7.16 -12.46
CA ALA A 117 3.39 -6.07 -12.26
C ALA A 117 1.94 -6.49 -12.52
N ILE A 118 1.70 -7.27 -13.58
CA ILE A 118 0.39 -7.86 -13.87
C ILE A 118 0.00 -8.86 -12.78
N ASN A 119 0.91 -9.76 -12.40
CA ASN A 119 0.64 -10.79 -11.40
C ASN A 119 0.31 -10.20 -10.02
N PHE A 120 1.01 -9.13 -9.60
CA PHE A 120 0.71 -8.44 -8.35
C PHE A 120 -0.71 -7.87 -8.35
N THR A 121 -1.09 -7.20 -9.43
CA THR A 121 -2.46 -6.68 -9.57
C THR A 121 -3.48 -7.83 -9.55
N LEU A 122 -3.20 -8.92 -10.24
CA LEU A 122 -4.09 -10.09 -10.27
C LEU A 122 -4.26 -10.72 -8.88
N SER A 123 -3.18 -10.87 -8.11
CA SER A 123 -3.26 -11.43 -6.75
C SER A 123 -4.04 -10.52 -5.78
N MET A 124 -4.07 -9.21 -6.03
CA MET A 124 -4.83 -8.28 -5.18
C MET A 124 -6.36 -8.46 -5.34
N TYR A 125 -6.85 -8.99 -6.47
CA TYR A 125 -8.27 -9.35 -6.58
C TYR A 125 -8.68 -10.47 -5.61
N GLU A 126 -7.75 -11.35 -5.23
CA GLU A 126 -8.01 -12.44 -4.30
C GLU A 126 -8.24 -11.96 -2.86
N ILE A 127 -7.76 -10.77 -2.51
CA ILE A 127 -7.89 -10.18 -1.17
C ILE A 127 -8.78 -8.94 -1.12
N THR A 128 -9.49 -8.63 -2.20
CA THR A 128 -10.39 -7.47 -2.27
C THR A 128 -11.84 -7.87 -2.54
N LEU A 129 -12.78 -7.02 -2.14
CA LEU A 129 -14.21 -7.29 -2.25
C LEU A 129 -14.78 -7.03 -3.64
N ALA A 130 -14.24 -6.07 -4.38
CA ALA A 130 -14.79 -5.65 -5.66
C ALA A 130 -13.76 -5.03 -6.60
N GLU A 131 -14.17 -4.81 -7.85
CA GLU A 131 -13.44 -4.00 -8.82
C GLU A 131 -13.95 -2.55 -8.81
N ASN A 132 -13.05 -1.58 -8.92
CA ASN A 132 -13.39 -0.17 -8.96
C ASN A 132 -14.10 0.23 -10.27
N ASN A 133 -15.20 0.96 -10.20
CA ASN A 133 -15.92 1.40 -11.41
C ASN A 133 -15.32 2.64 -12.10
N THR A 134 -14.35 3.31 -11.47
CA THR A 134 -13.74 4.56 -11.94
C THR A 134 -12.29 4.36 -12.37
N TYR A 135 -11.51 3.63 -11.56
CA TYR A 135 -10.12 3.32 -11.87
C TYR A 135 -10.04 2.02 -12.65
N GLN A 136 -9.83 2.09 -13.96
CA GLN A 136 -9.77 0.93 -14.85
C GLN A 136 -8.35 0.69 -15.36
N LEU A 137 -8.05 -0.58 -15.65
CA LEU A 137 -6.73 -1.04 -16.06
C LEU A 137 -6.76 -1.51 -17.52
N PRO A 138 -6.29 -0.70 -18.49
CA PRO A 138 -6.37 -1.05 -19.91
C PRO A 138 -5.66 -2.36 -20.28
N ALA A 139 -4.56 -2.68 -19.60
CA ALA A 139 -3.81 -3.92 -19.83
C ALA A 139 -4.56 -5.19 -19.38
N LEU A 140 -5.63 -5.04 -18.61
CA LEU A 140 -6.49 -6.12 -18.12
C LEU A 140 -7.92 -5.93 -18.64
N ASP A 141 -8.07 -5.57 -19.91
CA ASP A 141 -9.36 -5.36 -20.58
C ASP A 141 -10.28 -4.37 -19.85
N PHE A 142 -9.69 -3.31 -19.28
CA PHE A 142 -10.40 -2.27 -18.53
C PHE A 142 -11.15 -2.78 -17.28
N ARG A 143 -10.72 -3.91 -16.72
CA ARG A 143 -11.10 -4.31 -15.35
C ARG A 143 -10.83 -3.19 -14.36
N GLY A 144 -11.70 -3.05 -13.37
CA GLY A 144 -11.57 -2.06 -12.31
C GLY A 144 -10.47 -2.43 -11.34
N THR A 145 -9.77 -1.47 -10.72
CA THR A 145 -8.71 -1.81 -9.76
C THR A 145 -9.26 -2.59 -8.55
N PRO A 146 -8.49 -3.53 -7.98
CA PRO A 146 -8.93 -4.29 -6.81
C PRO A 146 -9.19 -3.35 -5.62
N THR A 147 -10.41 -3.34 -5.08
CA THR A 147 -10.87 -2.34 -4.10
C THR A 147 -11.56 -2.98 -2.89
N GLY A 148 -11.31 -2.41 -1.71
CA GLY A 148 -11.85 -2.90 -0.44
C GLY A 148 -11.08 -4.13 0.03
N ILE A 149 -9.88 -3.90 0.58
CA ILE A 149 -9.02 -4.95 1.12
C ILE A 149 -9.74 -5.62 2.28
N ASP A 150 -9.92 -6.92 2.20
CA ASP A 150 -10.68 -7.70 3.16
C ASP A 150 -9.76 -8.49 4.08
N LEU A 151 -9.89 -8.26 5.38
CA LEU A 151 -9.09 -8.93 6.40
C LEU A 151 -9.27 -10.46 6.36
N VAL A 152 -10.50 -10.94 6.19
CA VAL A 152 -10.80 -12.39 6.21
C VAL A 152 -10.11 -13.06 5.02
N LYS A 153 -10.22 -12.50 3.82
CA LYS A 153 -9.54 -13.02 2.62
C LYS A 153 -8.03 -13.04 2.76
N ILE A 154 -7.41 -12.04 3.41
CA ILE A 154 -5.97 -12.06 3.69
C ILE A 154 -5.60 -13.29 4.54
N ILE A 155 -6.37 -13.56 5.60
CA ILE A 155 -6.12 -14.70 6.50
C ILE A 155 -6.38 -16.04 5.79
N GLU A 156 -7.44 -16.14 5.01
CA GLU A 156 -7.80 -17.37 4.29
C GLU A 156 -6.79 -17.73 3.19
N THR A 157 -6.33 -16.73 2.43
CA THR A 157 -5.45 -16.95 1.26
C THR A 157 -3.96 -16.92 1.62
N GLY A 158 -3.59 -16.27 2.72
CA GLY A 158 -2.19 -15.95 3.06
C GLY A 158 -1.56 -14.91 2.12
N ILE A 159 -2.33 -14.27 1.24
CA ILE A 159 -1.85 -13.23 0.34
C ILE A 159 -1.82 -11.90 1.09
N LEU A 160 -0.66 -11.23 1.08
CA LEU A 160 -0.47 -9.93 1.70
C LEU A 160 -0.60 -8.79 0.68
N PRO A 161 -1.05 -7.59 1.11
CA PRO A 161 -1.12 -6.42 0.24
C PRO A 161 0.23 -6.13 -0.44
N ALA A 162 0.20 -5.96 -1.77
CA ALA A 162 1.36 -5.55 -2.54
C ALA A 162 1.57 -4.04 -2.38
N VAL A 163 2.71 -3.64 -1.82
CA VAL A 163 3.06 -2.23 -1.60
C VAL A 163 4.33 -1.91 -2.38
N ASN A 164 4.28 -0.86 -3.20
CA ASN A 164 5.48 -0.27 -3.77
C ASN A 164 5.81 1.04 -3.05
N THR A 165 7.09 1.28 -2.80
CA THR A 165 7.51 2.40 -1.97
C THR A 165 8.93 2.83 -2.28
N GLY A 166 9.25 4.08 -1.90
CA GLY A 166 10.62 4.56 -1.90
C GLY A 166 11.39 4.01 -0.70
N ILE A 167 12.68 3.76 -0.90
CA ILE A 167 13.62 3.38 0.15
C ILE A 167 14.24 4.67 0.67
N ALA A 168 14.03 4.96 1.96
CA ALA A 168 14.67 6.09 2.64
C ALA A 168 16.00 5.66 3.27
N HIS A 169 16.96 6.58 3.36
CA HIS A 169 18.18 6.37 4.12
C HIS A 169 17.88 6.36 5.63
N LYS A 170 18.58 5.53 6.41
CA LYS A 170 18.45 5.46 7.88
C LYS A 170 18.97 6.71 8.61
N GLU A 171 19.99 7.35 8.05
CA GLU A 171 20.52 8.64 8.55
C GLU A 171 19.64 9.83 8.09
N PRO A 172 19.25 10.75 9.01
CA PRO A 172 18.40 11.89 8.70
C PRO A 172 18.99 12.84 7.64
N GLY A 173 18.14 13.30 6.72
CA GLY A 173 18.47 14.36 5.76
C GLY A 173 19.12 13.88 4.45
N ILE A 174 19.49 12.60 4.33
CA ILE A 174 20.01 12.05 3.06
C ILE A 174 18.89 11.81 2.05
N GLY A 175 17.71 11.37 2.50
CA GLY A 175 16.53 11.22 1.67
C GLY A 175 16.42 9.86 0.99
N MET A 176 15.92 9.84 -0.24
CA MET A 176 15.63 8.63 -1.00
C MET A 176 16.90 7.97 -1.56
N VAL A 177 17.06 6.67 -1.34
CA VAL A 177 18.24 5.89 -1.74
C VAL A 177 17.92 4.75 -2.70
N GLY A 178 16.64 4.52 -2.98
CA GLY A 178 16.16 3.46 -3.85
C GLY A 178 14.64 3.39 -3.89
N ALA A 179 14.10 2.37 -4.54
CA ALA A 179 12.67 2.04 -4.53
C ALA A 179 12.47 0.55 -4.67
N GLY A 180 11.34 0.04 -4.18
CA GLY A 180 11.11 -1.39 -4.13
C GLY A 180 9.69 -1.79 -3.80
N LEU A 181 9.56 -3.08 -3.56
CA LEU A 181 8.36 -3.74 -3.08
C LEU A 181 8.56 -4.12 -1.63
N VAL A 182 7.49 -4.00 -0.85
CA VAL A 182 7.51 -4.36 0.57
C VAL A 182 6.28 -5.17 0.90
N LYS A 183 6.47 -6.19 1.73
CA LYS A 183 5.37 -6.99 2.28
C LYS A 183 5.06 -6.46 3.67
N PRO A 184 3.81 -6.06 3.96
CA PRO A 184 3.37 -5.77 5.30
C PRO A 184 3.65 -6.95 6.26
N PRO A 185 3.92 -6.71 7.55
CA PRO A 185 4.12 -7.78 8.52
C PRO A 185 2.81 -8.54 8.80
N GLU A 186 2.82 -9.87 8.65
CA GLU A 186 1.62 -10.73 8.82
C GLU A 186 0.93 -10.55 10.18
N LYS A 187 1.72 -10.30 11.22
CA LYS A 187 1.24 -10.25 12.61
C LYS A 187 0.13 -9.21 12.82
N CYS A 188 0.19 -8.05 12.16
CA CYS A 188 -0.87 -7.05 12.36
C CYS A 188 -2.23 -7.51 11.80
N PHE A 189 -2.25 -8.34 10.76
CA PHE A 189 -3.49 -8.93 10.23
C PHE A 189 -4.00 -10.06 11.13
N GLN A 190 -3.10 -10.90 11.67
CA GLN A 190 -3.46 -11.96 12.61
C GLN A 190 -4.10 -11.38 13.88
N ASP A 191 -3.43 -10.41 14.50
CA ASP A 191 -3.93 -9.74 15.71
C ASP A 191 -5.26 -9.01 15.44
N ALA A 192 -5.44 -8.43 14.24
CA ALA A 192 -6.70 -7.82 13.84
C ALA A 192 -7.82 -8.85 13.68
N MET A 193 -7.51 -10.03 13.14
CA MET A 193 -8.49 -11.10 12.95
C MET A 193 -8.93 -11.70 14.28
N GLU A 194 -8.02 -11.88 15.23
CA GLU A 194 -8.36 -12.30 16.59
C GLU A 194 -9.38 -11.35 17.23
N ALA A 195 -9.11 -10.05 17.21
CA ALA A 195 -10.05 -9.05 17.72
C ALA A 195 -11.37 -8.98 16.94
N PHE A 196 -11.33 -9.22 15.61
CA PHE A 196 -12.53 -9.27 14.78
C PHE A 196 -13.44 -10.45 15.17
N VAL A 197 -12.85 -11.63 15.38
CA VAL A 197 -13.57 -12.84 15.82
C VAL A 197 -14.14 -12.64 17.22
N GLU A 198 -13.36 -12.11 18.17
CA GLU A 198 -13.84 -11.82 19.54
C GLU A 198 -15.06 -10.89 19.56
N ARG A 199 -15.20 -10.00 18.57
CA ARG A 199 -16.33 -9.08 18.49
C ARG A 199 -17.55 -9.64 17.74
N TYR A 200 -17.34 -10.47 16.72
CA TYR A 200 -18.37 -10.78 15.72
C TYR A 200 -18.68 -12.26 15.52
N ALA A 201 -17.92 -13.18 16.11
CA ALA A 201 -18.12 -14.62 15.93
C ALA A 201 -19.04 -15.27 16.99
N ASP A 202 -19.56 -14.48 17.94
CA ASP A 202 -20.54 -14.89 18.96
C ASP A 202 -22.00 -14.71 18.51
#